data_AF-A0A9D6Q1Q9-F1
#
_entry.id   AF-A0A9D6Q1Q9-F1
#
_cell.length_a   1.000
_cell.length_b   1.000
_cell.length_c   1.000
_cell.angle_alpha   90.00
_cell.angle_beta   90.00
_cell.angle_gamma   90.00
#
_symmetry.space_group_name_H-M   'P 1'
#
loop_
_entity.id
_entity.type
_entity.pdbx_description
1 polymer ?
#
loop_
_entity_poly.entity_id
_entity_poly.type
_entity_poly.pdbx_seq_one_letter_code
_entity_poly.pdbx_strand_id
1 'polypeptide(L)'
;MTKDDIIKKNLDLHAEWMKYIFENPDVLDRIPKGAVLVILPEDDKELYEENYKILEENKKKGITVFVVTMKMPRPQVLNIEIIAA
;
A
#
# COMPACT_ATOMS: atom_id res chain seq x y z
N MET A 1 -4.63 6.94 -15.49
CA MET A 1 -3.32 6.71 -14.87
C MET A 1 -2.60 5.63 -15.65
N THR A 2 -1.30 5.76 -15.89
CA THR A 2 -0.54 4.70 -16.56
C THR A 2 -0.29 3.53 -15.62
N LYS A 3 0.04 2.35 -16.17
CA LYS A 3 0.42 1.18 -15.34
C LYS A 3 1.61 1.48 -14.43
N ASP A 4 2.60 2.21 -14.93
CA ASP A 4 3.80 2.55 -14.17
C ASP A 4 3.49 3.50 -13.02
N ASP A 5 2.56 4.44 -13.22
CA ASP A 5 2.11 5.34 -12.15
C ASP A 5 1.34 4.58 -11.07
N ILE A 6 0.47 3.63 -11.44
CA ILE A 6 -0.23 2.76 -10.49
C ILE A 6 0.77 1.99 -9.63
N ILE A 7 1.79 1.40 -10.27
CA ILE A 7 2.84 0.63 -9.58
C ILE A 7 3.59 1.52 -8.60
N LYS A 8 4.07 2.69 -9.03
CA LYS A 8 4.81 3.64 -8.18
C LYS A 8 4.00 4.05 -6.94
N LYS A 9 2.76 4.49 -7.13
CA LYS A 9 1.92 4.92 -6.02
C LYS A 9 1.59 3.78 -5.04
N ASN A 10 1.37 2.56 -5.54
CA ASN A 10 1.17 1.40 -4.69
C ASN A 10 2.44 1.00 -3.92
N LEU A 11 3.63 1.18 -4.50
CA LEU A 11 4.89 0.98 -3.79
C LEU A 11 5.07 2.01 -2.67
N ASP A 12 4.69 3.27 -2.89
CA ASP A 12 4.72 4.31 -1.85
C ASP A 12 3.75 3.98 -0.69
N LEU A 13 2.51 3.61 -1.01
CA LEU A 13 1.52 3.16 -0.02
C LEU A 13 2.01 1.95 0.76
N HIS A 14 2.61 0.97 0.07
CA HIS A 14 3.16 -0.22 0.70
C HIS A 14 4.32 0.11 1.64
N ALA A 15 5.23 1.02 1.25
CA ALA A 15 6.33 1.45 2.09
C ALA A 15 5.82 2.13 3.38
N GLU A 16 4.78 2.95 3.28
CA GLU A 16 4.17 3.60 4.45
C GLU A 16 3.44 2.59 5.35
N TRP A 17 2.70 1.65 4.76
CA TRP A 17 2.10 0.53 5.50
C TRP A 17 3.15 -0.30 6.26
N MET A 18 4.31 -0.58 5.65
CA MET A 18 5.40 -1.29 6.31
C MET A 18 5.93 -0.53 7.53
N LYS A 19 6.06 0.80 7.46
CA LYS A 19 6.46 1.61 8.63
C LYS A 19 5.47 1.44 9.79
N TYR A 20 4.18 1.51 9.49
CA TYR A 20 3.14 1.28 10.49
C TYR A 20 3.26 -0.12 11.12
N ILE A 21 3.51 -1.16 10.31
CA ILE A 21 3.71 -2.53 10.78
C ILE A 21 4.95 -2.66 11.67
N PHE A 22 6.05 -1.96 11.36
CA PHE A 22 7.22 -1.96 12.24
C PHE A 22 6.92 -1.41 13.63
N GLU A 23 6.06 -0.40 13.72
CA GLU A 23 5.63 0.19 14.99
C GLU A 23 4.54 -0.64 15.69
N ASN A 24 3.76 -1.43 14.94
CA ASN A 24 2.59 -2.18 15.41
C ASN A 24 2.61 -3.64 14.88
N PRO A 25 3.58 -4.47 15.32
CA PRO A 25 3.76 -5.81 14.76
C PRO A 25 2.61 -6.78 15.06
N ASP A 26 1.85 -6.55 16.15
CA ASP A 26 0.69 -7.37 16.56
C ASP A 26 -0.46 -7.35 15.54
N VAL A 27 -0.47 -6.37 14.63
CA VAL A 27 -1.42 -6.29 13.54
C VAL A 27 -1.24 -7.48 12.58
N LEU A 28 -0.01 -7.95 12.38
CA LEU A 28 0.28 -9.10 11.51
C LEU A 28 -0.35 -10.39 12.02
N ASP A 29 -0.50 -10.56 13.35
CA ASP A 29 -1.11 -11.75 13.94
C ASP A 29 -2.59 -11.92 13.57
N ARG A 30 -3.23 -10.82 13.17
CA ARG A 30 -4.65 -10.78 12.77
C ARG A 30 -4.84 -11.05 11.27
N ILE A 31 -3.76 -11.08 10.48
CA ILE A 31 -3.83 -11.25 9.03
C ILE A 31 -3.82 -12.76 8.70
N PRO A 32 -4.87 -13.29 8.04
CA PRO A 32 -4.89 -14.69 7.64
C PRO A 32 -3.70 -15.03 6.75
N LYS A 33 -3.09 -16.20 6.98
CA LYS A 33 -1.98 -16.68 6.13
C LYS A 33 -2.45 -16.79 4.67
N GLY A 34 -1.65 -16.23 3.76
CA GLY A 34 -1.95 -16.23 2.33
C GLY A 34 -2.99 -15.20 1.89
N ALA A 35 -3.44 -14.30 2.79
CA ALA A 35 -4.27 -13.17 2.40
C ALA A 35 -3.50 -12.19 1.51
N VAL A 36 -4.20 -11.61 0.53
CA VAL A 36 -3.68 -10.54 -0.32
C VAL A 36 -3.95 -9.20 0.34
N LEU A 37 -2.93 -8.37 0.46
CA LEU A 37 -3.08 -6.97 0.89
C LEU A 37 -3.60 -6.12 -0.28
N VAL A 38 -4.67 -5.36 -0.04
CA VAL A 38 -5.11 -4.29 -0.93
C VAL A 38 -5.20 -3.00 -0.13
N ILE A 39 -4.46 -1.98 -0.54
CA ILE A 39 -4.50 -0.65 0.08
C ILE A 39 -5.43 0.25 -0.74
N LEU A 40 -6.39 0.89 -0.10
CA LEU A 40 -7.33 1.82 -0.72
C LEU A 40 -7.00 3.25 -0.26
N PRO A 41 -6.47 4.11 -1.15
CA PRO A 41 -6.15 5.50 -0.80
C PRO A 41 -7.41 6.32 -0.57
N GLU A 42 -7.42 7.14 0.48
CA GLU A 42 -8.56 8.03 0.82
C GLU A 42 -8.63 9.29 -0.04
N ASP A 43 -7.49 9.74 -0.58
CA ASP A 43 -7.30 11.04 -1.23
C ASP A 43 -6.84 10.94 -2.70
N ASP A 44 -6.78 9.73 -3.26
CA ASP A 44 -6.51 9.48 -4.69
C ASP A 44 -7.61 8.60 -5.29
N LYS A 45 -8.65 9.25 -5.84
CA LYS A 45 -9.83 8.57 -6.38
C LYS A 45 -9.50 7.61 -7.52
N GLU A 46 -8.57 7.98 -8.40
CA GLU A 46 -8.24 7.15 -9.56
C GLU A 46 -7.50 5.88 -9.13
N LEU A 47 -6.55 6.00 -8.20
CA LEU A 47 -5.87 4.83 -7.63
C LEU A 47 -6.80 3.99 -6.78
N TYR A 48 -7.74 4.60 -6.05
CA TYR A 48 -8.79 3.88 -5.32
C TYR A 48 -9.58 2.96 -6.26
N GLU A 49 -10.06 3.49 -7.39
CA GLU A 49 -10.86 2.71 -8.34
C GLU A 49 -10.07 1.54 -8.94
N GLU A 50 -8.79 1.75 -9.28
CA GLU A 50 -7.92 0.68 -9.78
C GLU A 50 -7.67 -0.41 -8.72
N ASN A 51 -7.34 -0.02 -7.49
CA ASN A 51 -7.10 -0.98 -6.41
C ASN A 51 -8.40 -1.71 -6.00
N TYR A 52 -9.55 -1.05 -6.09
CA TYR A 52 -10.84 -1.67 -5.82
C TYR A 52 -11.20 -2.75 -6.86
N LYS A 53 -10.82 -2.59 -8.13
CA LYS A 53 -10.96 -3.66 -9.13
C LYS A 53 -10.18 -4.91 -8.72
N ILE A 54 -8.95 -4.74 -8.24
CA ILE A 54 -8.10 -5.85 -7.76
C ILE A 54 -8.73 -6.54 -6.53
N LEU A 55 -9.31 -5.77 -5.61
CA LEU A 55 -10.07 -6.32 -4.47
C LEU A 55 -11.22 -7.21 -4.95
N GLU A 56 -12.06 -6.71 -5.88
CA GLU A 56 -13.21 -7.46 -6.40
C GLU A 56 -12.79 -8.68 -7.20
N GLU A 57 -11.71 -8.62 -7.98
CA GLU A 57 -11.16 -9.76 -8.70
C GLU A 57 -10.68 -10.87 -7.75
N ASN A 58 -9.99 -10.52 -6.66
CA ASN A 58 -9.54 -11.50 -5.66
C ASN A 58 -10.72 -12.13 -4.92
N LYS A 59 -11.73 -11.33 -4.55
CA LYS A 59 -12.98 -11.84 -3.95
C LYS A 59 -13.67 -12.86 -4.87
N LYS A 60 -13.80 -12.56 -6.16
CA LYS A 60 -14.39 -13.47 -7.16
C LYS A 60 -13.61 -14.78 -7.29
N LYS A 61 -12.30 -14.75 -7.06
CA LYS A 61 -11.41 -15.94 -7.07
C LYS A 61 -11.43 -16.71 -5.74
N GLY A 62 -12.20 -16.26 -4.74
CA GLY A 62 -12.22 -16.87 -3.41
C GLY A 62 -10.92 -16.63 -2.61
N ILE A 63 -10.09 -15.68 -3.04
CA ILE A 63 -8.85 -15.34 -2.34
C ILE A 63 -9.21 -14.41 -1.18
N THR A 64 -8.71 -14.72 0.02
CA THR A 64 -8.87 -13.85 1.18
C THR A 64 -8.13 -12.53 0.94
N VAL A 65 -8.83 -11.41 1.11
CA VAL A 65 -8.24 -10.07 0.97
C VAL A 65 -8.26 -9.35 2.31
N PHE A 66 -7.13 -8.80 2.69
CA PHE A 66 -6.98 -7.89 3.82
C PHE A 66 -6.89 -6.46 3.26
N VAL A 67 -7.79 -5.58 3.73
CA VAL A 67 -7.93 -4.22 3.20
C VAL A 67 -7.44 -3.21 4.21
N VAL A 68 -6.60 -2.28 3.75
CA VAL A 68 -6.13 -1.13 4.52
C VAL A 68 -6.60 0.14 3.82
N THR A 69 -7.19 1.07 4.57
CA THR A 69 -7.52 2.41 4.07
C THR A 69 -6.56 3.41 4.70
N MET A 70 -5.94 4.26 3.88
CA MET A 70 -5.02 5.30 4.35
C MET A 70 -4.88 6.43 3.32
N LYS A 71 -4.34 7.56 3.71
CA LYS A 71 -3.98 8.64 2.77
C LYS A 71 -2.69 8.33 2.04
N MET A 72 -2.50 8.95 0.88
CA MET A 72 -1.23 8.92 0.17
C MET A 72 -0.12 9.48 1.08
N PRO A 73 1.04 8.79 1.15
CA PRO A 73 2.15 9.28 1.94
C PRO A 73 2.63 10.62 1.38
N ARG A 74 2.98 11.53 2.27
CA ARG A 74 3.58 12.80 1.86
C ARG A 74 5.03 12.55 1.44
N PRO A 75 5.50 13.15 0.35
CA PRO A 75 6.92 13.11 -0.01
C PRO A 75 7.78 13.55 1.17
N GLN A 76 8.76 12.74 1.54
CA GLN A 76 9.74 13.15 2.54
C GLN A 76 10.79 14.03 1.87
N VAL A 77 11.04 15.22 2.43
CA VAL A 77 12.17 16.05 2.02
C VAL A 77 13.41 15.49 2.70
N LEU A 78 14.27 14.83 1.92
CA LEU A 78 15.50 14.24 2.41
C LEU A 78 16.66 15.23 2.20
N ASN A 79 17.46 15.44 3.23
CA ASN A 79 18.76 16.09 3.09
C ASN A 79 19.79 15.03 2.74
N ILE A 80 20.39 15.14 1.56
CA ILE A 80 21.41 14.22 1.07
C ILE A 80 22.77 14.92 1.16
N GLU A 81 23.69 14.35 1.93
CA GLU A 81 25.08 14.82 2.03
C GLU A 81 26.02 13.75 1.49
N ILE A 82 27.02 14.15 0.69
CA ILE A 82 28.06 13.27 0.17
C ILE A 82 29.33 13.56 0.94
N ILE A 83 29.80 12.57 1.72
CA ILE A 83 31.05 12.65 2.46
C ILE A 83 32.11 11.84 1.69
N ALA A 84 33.12 12.52 1.17
CA ALA A 84 34.29 11.88 0.57
C ALA A 84 35.36 11.65 1.65
N ALA A 85 35.98 10.47 1.63
CA ALA A 85 37.09 10.09 2.50
C ALA A 85 38.44 10.60 1.98
#